data_AF-A0A364V3G8-F1
#
_entry.id   AF-A0A364V3G8-F1
#
_cell.length_a   1.000
_cell.length_b   1.000
_cell.length_c   1.000
_cell.angle_alpha   90.00
_cell.angle_beta   90.00
_cell.angle_gamma   90.00
#
_symmetry.space_group_name_H-M   'P 1'
#
loop_
_entity.id
_entity.type
_entity.pdbx_description
1 polymer ?
#
loop_
_entity_poly.entity_id
_entity_poly.type
_entity_poly.pdbx_seq_one_letter_code
_entity_poly.pdbx_strand_id
1 'polypeptide(L)' 'MAELLGGVVYDLPADLREAIMAENVGDLWNGLTPLGRNEFLCWVENAKRRPCC' A
#
# COMPACT_ATOMS: atom_id res chain seq x y z
N MET A 1 -10.55 14.00 -5.53
CA MET A 1 -9.56 12.90 -5.62
C MET A 1 -10.12 11.74 -4.80
N ALA A 2 -10.25 10.56 -5.38
CA ALA A 2 -10.78 9.41 -4.66
C ALA A 2 -9.86 9.07 -3.47
N GLU A 3 -10.47 8.72 -2.33
CA GLU A 3 -9.73 8.28 -1.15
C GLU A 3 -9.09 6.90 -1.43
N LEU A 4 -7.82 6.74 -1.09
CA LEU A 4 -7.12 5.45 -1.23
C LEU A 4 -7.41 4.56 -0.02
N LEU A 5 -7.79 3.31 -0.31
CA LEU A 5 -8.13 2.31 0.70
C LEU A 5 -6.87 1.68 1.33
N GLY A 6 -6.93 1.40 2.63
CA GLY A 6 -5.93 0.60 3.35
C GLY A 6 -6.10 -0.91 3.16
N GLY A 7 -5.24 -1.67 3.84
CA GLY A 7 -5.38 -3.11 4.02
C GLY A 7 -6.43 -3.46 5.09
N VAL A 8 -6.48 -4.75 5.47
CA VAL A 8 -7.39 -5.23 6.53
C VAL A 8 -6.82 -4.95 7.92
N VAL A 9 -5.50 -5.11 8.07
CA VAL A 9 -4.76 -4.93 9.33
C VAL A 9 -3.93 -3.64 9.30
N TYR A 10 -3.40 -3.29 8.13
CA TYR A 10 -2.51 -2.14 7.95
C TYR A 10 -3.21 -0.98 7.25
N ASP A 11 -3.13 0.20 7.84
CA ASP A 11 -3.45 1.45 7.13
C ASP A 11 -2.47 1.68 5.97
N LEU A 12 -2.89 2.47 4.97
CA LEU A 12 -2.05 2.84 3.84
C LEU A 12 -0.95 3.85 4.29
N PRO A 13 0.35 3.49 4.24
CA PRO A 13 1.44 4.38 4.61
C PRO A 13 1.51 5.62 3.71
N ALA A 14 1.99 6.74 4.25
CA ALA A 14 2.04 8.02 3.56
C ALA A 14 2.92 7.98 2.29
N ASP A 15 4.07 7.31 2.35
CA ASP A 15 4.99 7.19 1.23
C ASP A 15 4.40 6.38 0.07
N LEU A 16 3.70 5.28 0.39
CA LEU A 16 3.01 4.49 -0.62
C LEU A 16 1.80 5.25 -1.20
N ARG A 17 1.06 6.01 -0.37
CA ARG A 17 -0.02 6.90 -0.83
C ARG A 17 0.49 7.93 -1.83
N GLU A 18 1.61 8.59 -1.53
CA GLU A 18 2.23 9.57 -2.42
C GLU A 18 2.67 8.92 -3.74
N ALA A 19 3.28 7.73 -3.70
CA ALA A 19 3.68 6.99 -4.89
C ALA A 19 2.48 6.59 -5.78
N ILE A 20 1.40 6.09 -5.18
CA ILE A 20 0.17 5.72 -5.91
C ILE A 20 -0.45 6.94 -6.60
N MET A 21 -0.44 8.10 -5.93
CA MET A 21 -0.95 9.36 -6.49
C MET A 21 -0.05 9.88 -7.62
N ALA A 22 1.27 9.82 -7.45
CA ALA A 22 2.23 10.27 -8.45
C ALA A 22 2.13 9.46 -9.75
N GLU A 23 1.92 8.15 -9.64
CA GLU A 23 1.76 7.24 -10.80
C GLU A 23 0.32 7.19 -11.34
N ASN A 24 -0.62 7.91 -10.72
CA ASN A 24 -2.03 7.95 -11.10
C ASN A 24 -2.70 6.55 -11.20
N VAL A 25 -2.35 5.65 -10.27
CA VAL A 25 -2.85 4.25 -10.22
C VAL A 25 -3.85 3.99 -9.09
N GLY A 26 -4.50 5.04 -8.59
CA GLY A 26 -5.43 4.95 -7.46
C GLY A 26 -6.61 4.02 -7.67
N ASP A 27 -7.19 4.00 -8.87
CA ASP A 27 -8.32 3.10 -9.19
C ASP A 27 -7.89 1.64 -9.27
N LEU A 28 -6.68 1.37 -9.79
CA LEU A 28 -6.10 0.02 -9.79
C LEU A 28 -5.84 -0.46 -8.36
N TRP A 29 -5.30 0.41 -7.51
CA TRP A 29 -5.07 0.12 -6.10
C TRP A 29 -6.38 -0.20 -5.36
N ASN A 30 -7.41 0.64 -5.54
CA ASN A 30 -8.70 0.44 -4.91
C ASN A 30 -9.43 -0.81 -5.45
N GLY A 31 -9.16 -1.20 -6.70
CA GLY A 31 -9.67 -2.43 -7.32
C GLY A 31 -9.07 -3.72 -6.77
N LEU A 32 -7.96 -3.67 -6.02
CA LEU A 32 -7.42 -4.84 -5.33
C LEU A 32 -8.41 -5.35 -4.28
N THR A 33 -8.37 -6.66 -4.01
CA THR A 33 -9.11 -7.21 -2.86
C THR A 33 -8.55 -6.62 -1.55
N PRO A 34 -9.35 -6.55 -0.48
CA PRO A 34 -8.85 -6.13 0.83
C PRO A 34 -7.62 -6.93 1.27
N LEU A 35 -7.62 -8.24 1.02
CA LEU A 35 -6.46 -9.12 1.27
C LEU A 35 -5.28 -8.75 0.38
N GLY A 36 -5.49 -8.50 -0.92
CA GLY A 36 -4.43 -8.10 -1.85
C GLY A 36 -3.70 -6.82 -1.43
N ARG A 37 -4.43 -5.81 -0.95
CA ARG A 37 -3.81 -4.62 -0.35
C ARG A 37 -3.04 -4.96 0.92
N ASN A 38 -3.60 -5.79 1.79
CA ASN A 38 -2.95 -6.18 3.04
C ASN A 38 -1.61 -6.92 2.81
N GLU A 39 -1.58 -7.86 1.86
CA GLU A 39 -0.37 -8.61 1.51
C GLU A 39 0.68 -7.71 0.82
N PHE A 40 0.25 -6.81 -0.08
CA PHE A 40 1.17 -5.86 -0.71
C PHE A 40 1.81 -4.94 0.33
N LEU A 41 1.01 -4.40 1.25
CA LEU A 41 1.49 -3.58 2.36
C LEU A 41 2.50 -4.35 3.22
N CYS A 42 2.19 -5.59 3.59
CA CYS A 42 3.10 -6.45 4.36
C CYS A 42 4.45 -6.64 3.64
N TRP A 43 4.41 -6.92 2.33
CA TRP A 43 5.61 -7.10 1.51
C TRP A 43 6.47 -5.83 1.46
N VAL A 44 5.86 -4.66 1.20
CA VAL A 44 6.57 -3.37 1.19
C VAL A 44 7.21 -3.07 2.54
N GLU A 45 6.45 -3.21 3.63
CA GLU A 45 6.96 -2.95 4.98
C GLU A 45 8.06 -3.94 5.37
N ASN A 46 7.99 -5.20 4.93
CA ASN A 46 9.06 -6.16 5.12
C ASN A 46 10.34 -5.75 4.38
N ALA A 47 10.24 -5.29 3.13
CA ALA A 47 11.39 -4.85 2.34
C ALA A 47 12.08 -3.60 2.90
N LYS A 48 11.34 -2.71 3.58
CA LYS A 48 11.90 -1.55 4.27
C LYS A 48 12.68 -1.92 5.54
N ARG A 49 12.38 -3.07 6.15
CA ARG A 49 13.15 -3.53 7.31
C ARG A 49 14.54 -3.88 6.83
N ARG A 50 15.55 -3.25 7.43
CA ARG A 50 16.92 -3.74 7.30
C ARG A 50 16.97 -5.15 7.89
N PRO A 51 17.52 -6.14 7.18
CA PRO A 51 17.90 -7.39 7.82
C PRO A 51 18.84 -7.04 8.97
N CYS A 52 18.54 -7.55 10.16
CA CYS A 52 19.44 -7.45 11.29
C CYS A 52 20.82 -8.03 10.91
N CYS A 53 21.84 -7.18 10.98
CA CYS A 53 23.12 -7.57 11.56
C CYS A 53 22.94 -7.75 13.08
#